data_AF-X0XIS0-F1
#
_entry.id   AF-X0XIS0-F1
#
_cell.length_a   1.000
_cell.length_b   1.000
_cell.length_c   1.000
_cell.angle_alpha   90.00
_cell.angle_beta   90.00
_cell.angle_gamma   90.00
#
_symmetry.space_group_name_H-M   'P 1'
#
loop_
_entity.id
_entity.type
_entity.pdbx_description
1 polymer ?
#
loop_
_entity_poly.entity_id
_entity_poly.type
_entity_poly.pdbx_seq_one_letter_code
_entity_poly.pdbx_strand_id
1 'polypeptide(L)' 'MGTGALAMIELVKPFREDYKLSLIFGEQFGGRKHTGLDWMTPKGTVITPAAPGHVIKVGFDKPEYDASGNLISGGYGHYV' A
#
# COMPACT_ATOMS: atom_id res chain seq x y z
N MET A 1 11.45 -32.22 19.65
CA MET A 1 11.81 -30.79 19.70
C MET A 1 12.30 -30.41 18.30
N GLY A 2 11.42 -29.86 17.46
CA GLY A 2 11.79 -29.44 16.11
C GLY A 2 12.35 -28.03 16.15
N THR A 3 13.56 -27.82 15.67
CA THR A 3 14.13 -26.49 15.42
C THR A 3 13.24 -25.78 14.42
N GLY A 4 12.43 -24.83 14.89
CA GLY A 4 11.62 -24.00 14.01
C GLY A 4 12.54 -23.15 13.15
N ALA A 5 12.75 -23.57 11.90
CA ALA A 5 13.42 -22.74 10.92
C ALA A 5 12.57 -21.47 10.74
N LEU A 6 13.13 -20.32 11.10
CA LEU A 6 12.60 -19.04 10.66
C LEU A 6 12.68 -19.04 9.13
N ALA A 7 11.55 -19.27 8.46
CA ALA A 7 11.47 -19.13 7.03
C ALA A 7 11.71 -17.66 6.69
N MET A 8 12.84 -17.35 6.06
CA MET A 8 13.04 -16.03 5.46
C MET A 8 12.05 -15.90 4.30
N ILE A 9 11.14 -14.94 4.41
CA ILE A 9 10.17 -14.64 3.35
C ILE A 9 10.82 -13.62 2.43
N GLU A 10 11.05 -14.02 1.18
CA GLU A 10 11.45 -13.09 0.13
C GLU A 10 10.26 -12.25 -0.29
N LEU A 11 10.42 -10.93 -0.26
CA LEU A 11 9.40 -9.98 -0.71
C LEU A 11 9.59 -9.68 -2.19
N VAL A 12 8.53 -9.85 -2.98
CA VAL A 12 8.52 -9.46 -4.39
C VAL A 12 7.80 -8.12 -4.58
N LYS A 13 8.15 -7.40 -5.66
CA LYS A 13 7.38 -6.19 -6.04
C LYS A 13 5.92 -6.59 -6.30
N PRO A 14 4.94 -5.77 -5.88
CA PRO A 14 3.54 -6.12 -5.99
C PRO A 14 2.95 -5.88 -7.40
N PHE A 15 3.79 -5.64 -8.41
CA PHE A 15 3.44 -5.44 -9.81
C PHE A 15 4.62 -5.87 -10.68
N ARG A 16 4.38 -6.10 -11.99
CA ARG A 16 5.39 -6.66 -12.89
C ARG A 16 6.30 -5.60 -13.50
N GLU A 17 5.78 -4.41 -13.73
CA GLU A 17 6.48 -3.35 -14.45
C GLU A 17 7.41 -2.55 -13.52
N ASP A 18 8.44 -1.93 -14.10
CA ASP A 18 9.35 -1.06 -13.36
C ASP A 18 8.79 0.37 -13.25
N TYR A 19 7.79 0.55 -12.39
CA TYR A 19 7.24 1.87 -12.09
C TYR A 19 8.21 2.72 -11.27
N LYS A 20 8.18 4.03 -11.53
CA LYS A 20 8.97 5.02 -10.80
C LYS A 20 8.44 5.16 -9.36
N LEU A 21 9.36 5.06 -8.40
CA LEU A 21 9.10 5.39 -7.00
C LEU A 21 8.92 6.91 -6.85
N SER A 22 7.82 7.35 -6.24
CA SER A 22 7.48 8.78 -6.05
C SER A 22 7.72 9.29 -4.64
N LEU A 23 7.46 8.46 -3.63
CA LEU A 23 7.73 8.78 -2.22
C LEU A 23 8.36 7.57 -1.53
N ILE A 24 9.34 7.84 -0.68
CA ILE A 24 10.04 6.82 0.09
C ILE A 24 9.65 6.87 1.57
N PHE A 25 9.81 5.73 2.24
CA PHE A 25 9.56 5.61 3.67
C PHE A 25 10.32 6.67 4.46
N GLY A 26 9.61 7.39 5.33
CA GLY A 26 10.18 8.37 6.23
C GLY A 26 10.22 9.81 5.68
N GLU A 27 9.89 10.04 4.41
CA GLU A 27 9.70 11.40 3.90
C GLU A 27 8.50 12.09 4.56
N GLN A 28 8.58 13.41 4.70
CA GLN A 28 7.46 14.21 5.21
C GLN A 28 6.56 14.65 4.05
N PHE A 29 5.28 14.31 4.12
CA PHE A 29 4.26 14.78 3.20
C PHE A 29 3.08 15.34 3.99
N GLY A 30 2.70 16.60 3.72
CA GLY A 30 1.61 17.26 4.45
C GLY A 30 1.79 17.33 5.98
N GLY A 31 3.04 17.41 6.45
CA GLY A 31 3.36 17.45 7.89
C GLY A 31 3.27 16.10 8.61
N ARG A 32 3.08 14.99 7.88
CA ARG A 32 3.09 13.63 8.43
C ARG A 32 4.24 12.81 7.84
N LYS A 33 4.77 11.88 8.63
CA LYS A 33 5.79 10.92 8.19
C LYS A 33 5.13 9.84 7.32
N HIS A 34 5.65 9.64 6.12
CA HIS A 34 5.20 8.60 5.20
C HIS A 34 5.66 7.22 5.71
N THR A 35 4.72 6.27 5.84
CA THR A 35 4.96 4.94 6.44
C THR A 35 5.05 3.82 5.42
N GLY A 36 4.99 4.13 4.13
CA GLY A 36 5.02 3.17 3.03
C GLY A 36 5.99 3.57 1.93
N LEU A 37 5.70 3.08 0.73
CA LEU A 37 6.35 3.42 -0.51
C LEU A 37 5.25 3.71 -1.54
N ASP A 38 5.38 4.80 -2.28
CA ASP A 38 4.44 5.13 -3.34
C ASP A 38 5.09 4.97 -4.72
N TRP A 39 4.36 4.35 -5.64
CA TRP A 39 4.76 4.19 -7.03
C TRP A 39 3.78 4.89 -7.97
N MET A 40 4.31 5.52 -9.01
CA MET A 40 3.51 6.14 -10.07
C MET A 40 3.04 5.06 -11.04
N THR A 41 1.79 4.63 -10.91
CA THR A 41 1.20 3.58 -11.74
C THR A 41 0.02 4.11 -12.58
N PRO A 42 -0.22 3.59 -13.79
CA PRO A 42 -1.44 3.86 -14.53
C PRO A 42 -2.68 3.34 -13.80
N LYS A 43 -3.82 4.00 -13.98
CA LYS A 43 -5.11 3.52 -13.46
C LYS A 43 -5.42 2.13 -14.04
N GLY A 44 -5.79 1.19 -13.18
CA GLY A 44 -6.09 -0.19 -13.57
C GLY A 44 -4.89 -1.14 -13.53
N THR A 45 -3.72 -0.68 -13.06
CA THR A 45 -2.58 -1.55 -12.80
C THR A 45 -2.97 -2.68 -11.83
N VAL A 46 -2.65 -3.92 -12.20
CA VAL A 46 -2.93 -5.10 -11.37
C VAL A 46 -1.88 -5.19 -10.26
N ILE A 47 -2.34 -5.31 -9.02
CA ILE A 47 -1.50 -5.45 -7.84
C ILE A 47 -1.60 -6.90 -7.32
N THR A 48 -0.46 -7.53 -7.07
CA THR A 48 -0.34 -8.88 -6.52
C THR A 48 0.34 -8.86 -5.15
N PRO A 49 0.05 -9.82 -4.25
CA PRO A 49 0.70 -9.89 -2.94
C PRO A 49 2.22 -9.99 -3.04
N ALA A 50 2.94 -9.29 -2.16
CA ALA A 50 4.40 -9.34 -2.08
C ALA A 50 4.94 -10.64 -1.50
N ALA A 51 4.10 -11.41 -0.80
CA ALA A 51 4.43 -12.69 -0.19
C ALA A 51 3.16 -13.54 0.03
N PRO A 52 3.30 -14.86 0.20
CA PRO A 52 2.20 -15.73 0.64
C PRO A 52 1.63 -15.29 2.00
N GLY A 53 0.31 -15.31 2.13
CA GLY A 53 -0.37 -14.96 3.37
C GLY A 53 -1.88 -15.14 3.28
N HIS A 54 -2.56 -14.85 4.39
CA HIS A 54 -4.01 -14.78 4.45
C HIS A 54 -4.44 -13.32 4.49
N VAL A 55 -5.38 -12.95 3.62
CA VAL A 55 -5.97 -11.61 3.66
C VAL A 55 -6.80 -11.49 4.94
N ILE A 56 -6.46 -10.53 5.79
CA ILE A 56 -7.18 -10.29 7.06
C ILE A 56 -8.10 -9.08 6.97
N LYS A 57 -7.85 -8.16 6.04
CA LYS A 57 -8.68 -6.97 5.83
C LYS A 57 -8.78 -6.60 4.35
N VAL A 58 -10.01 -6.37 3.91
CA VAL A 58 -10.33 -5.70 2.64
C VAL A 58 -11.19 -4.50 2.98
N GLY A 59 -10.80 -3.32 2.53
CA GLY A 59 -11.53 -2.09 2.79
C GLY A 59 -11.38 -1.10 1.65
N PHE A 60 -12.41 -0.26 1.51
CA PHE A 60 -12.34 0.98 0.76
C PHE A 60 -12.40 2.09 1.79
N ASP A 61 -11.40 2.96 1.82
CA ASP A 61 -11.57 4.20 2.56
C ASP A 61 -12.73 4.96 1.90
N LYS A 62 -13.68 5.40 2.73
CA LYS A 62 -14.76 6.24 2.22
C LYS A 62 -14.13 7.60 1.89
N PRO A 63 -14.44 8.18 0.73
CA PRO A 63 -14.05 9.55 0.48
C PRO A 63 -14.60 10.44 1.60
N GLU A 64 -13.72 11.19 2.25
CA GLU A 64 -14.12 12.17 3.27
C GLU A 64 -14.51 13.45 2.55
N TYR A 65 -15.65 14.03 2.94
CA TYR A 65 -16.12 15.31 2.43
C TYR A 65 -16.25 16.30 3.59
N ASP A 66 -15.96 17.57 3.34
CA ASP A 66 -16.26 18.63 4.29
C ASP A 66 -17.77 18.93 4.32
N ALA A 67 -18.20 19.77 5.26
CA ALA A 67 -19.61 20.18 5.38
C ALA A 67 -20.13 20.94 4.14
N SER A 68 -19.23 21.40 3.27
CA SER A 68 -19.54 22.07 2.00
C SER A 68 -19.56 21.09 0.81
N GLY A 69 -19.33 19.79 1.04
CA GLY A 69 -19.32 18.75 0.01
C GLY A 69 -18.03 18.68 -0.80
N ASN A 70 -16.96 19.35 -0.38
CA ASN A 70 -15.66 19.24 -1.05
C ASN A 70 -14.93 17.98 -0.58
N LEU A 71 -14.28 17.27 -1.51
CA LEU A 71 -13.48 16.09 -1.21
C LEU A 71 -12.24 16.47 -0.38
N ILE A 72 -12.17 15.97 0.85
CA ILE A 72 -11.02 16.12 1.77
C ILE A 72 -9.96 15.06 1.45
N SER A 73 -10.38 13.81 1.25
CA SER A 73 -9.47 12.71 0.93
C SER A 73 -10.15 11.69 0.00
N GLY A 74 -9.42 11.23 -1.02
CA GLY A 74 -9.89 10.20 -1.94
C GLY A 74 -9.87 8.83 -1.26
N GLY A 75 -10.93 8.05 -1.45
CA GLY A 75 -10.98 6.67 -0.98
C GLY A 75 -9.98 5.79 -1.72
N TYR A 76 -9.03 5.19 -0.99
CA TYR A 76 -8.11 4.19 -1.53
C TYR A 76 -8.55 2.79 -1.11
N GLY A 77 -8.38 1.82 -2.00
CA GLY A 77 -8.47 0.41 -1.63
C GLY A 77 -7.20 0.00 -0.91
N HIS A 78 -7.32 -0.53 0.30
CA HIS A 78 -6.18 -1.08 1.05
C HIS A 78 -6.34 -2.59 1.22
N TYR A 79 -5.26 -3.32 0.94
CA TYR A 79 -5.13 -4.76 1.23
C TYR A 79 -4.11 -4.90 2.35
N VAL A 80 -4.50 -5.50 3.47
CA VAL A 80 -3.61 -5.83 4.60
C VAL A 80 -3.76 -7.31 4.96
#